data_AF-A0A924XXU3-F1
#
_entry.id   AF-A0A924XXU3-F1
#
_cell.length_a   1.000
_cell.length_b   1.000
_cell.length_c   1.000
_cell.angle_alpha   90.00
_cell.angle_beta   90.00
_cell.angle_gamma   90.00
#
_symmetry.space_group_name_H-M   'P 1'
#
loop_
_entity.id
_entity.type
_entity.pdbx_description
1 polymer ?
#
loop_
_entity_poly.entity_id
_entity_poly.type
_entity_poly.pdbx_seq_one_letter_code
_entity_poly.pdbx_strand_id
1 'polypeptide(L)'
;MSRKNIFIAGFALSHFVLSSFLFLWTLSLSMARFDMDVWNPPTFRERILDRLSDILLFPMLPISRWLHLPGAVEGILFFANSLLWGMGAYYLVAFFRRSLTAR
;
A
#
# COMPACT_ATOMS: atom_id res chain seq x y z
N MET A 1 -1.76 -15.29 23.81
CA MET A 1 -1.57 -15.03 22.35
C MET A 1 -0.30 -15.76 21.90
N SER A 2 -0.33 -16.51 20.79
CA SER A 2 0.88 -17.19 20.27
C SER A 2 1.93 -16.18 19.80
N ARG A 3 3.24 -16.47 19.94
CA ARG A 3 4.34 -15.62 19.42
C ARG A 3 4.14 -15.29 17.93
N LYS A 4 3.61 -16.25 17.15
CA LYS A 4 3.28 -16.06 15.73
C LYS A 4 2.23 -14.96 15.53
N ASN A 5 1.21 -14.93 16.36
CA ASN A 5 0.12 -13.94 16.26
C ASN A 5 0.60 -12.53 16.61
N ILE A 6 1.49 -12.40 17.60
CA ILE A 6 2.09 -11.11 17.97
C ILE A 6 2.96 -10.59 16.82
N PHE A 7 3.77 -11.46 16.22
CA PHE A 7 4.58 -11.09 15.05
C PHE A 7 3.71 -10.63 13.88
N ILE A 8 2.65 -11.37 13.52
CA ILE A 8 1.73 -11.01 12.43
C ILE A 8 1.07 -9.66 12.70
N ALA A 9 0.55 -9.44 13.91
CA ALA A 9 -0.09 -8.19 14.28
C ALA A 9 0.88 -7.00 14.25
N GLY A 10 2.09 -7.18 14.79
CA GLY A 10 3.14 -6.16 14.77
C GLY A 10 3.59 -5.82 13.35
N PHE A 11 3.80 -6.84 12.51
CA PHE A 11 4.14 -6.66 11.09
C PHE A 11 3.02 -5.93 10.34
N ALA A 12 1.76 -6.37 10.49
CA ALA A 12 0.61 -5.76 9.83
C ALA A 12 0.41 -4.30 10.26
N LEU A 13 0.55 -3.99 11.55
CA LEU A 13 0.45 -2.63 12.06
C LEU A 13 1.59 -1.75 11.51
N SER A 14 2.83 -2.25 11.55
CA SER A 14 3.99 -1.52 11.04
C SER A 14 3.86 -1.24 9.54
N HIS A 15 3.44 -2.25 8.77
CA HIS A 15 3.18 -2.11 7.35
C HIS A 15 2.06 -1.10 7.08
N PHE A 16 0.94 -1.15 7.83
CA PHE A 16 -0.15 -0.20 7.68
C PHE A 16 0.31 1.24 7.92
N VAL A 17 1.00 1.49 9.05
CA VAL A 17 1.51 2.82 9.39
C VAL A 17 2.50 3.32 8.33
N LEU A 18 3.43 2.46 7.89
CA LEU A 18 4.41 2.82 6.86
C LEU A 18 3.74 3.12 5.51
N SER A 19 2.77 2.30 5.10
CA SER A 19 1.99 2.50 3.87
C SER A 19 1.20 3.81 3.91
N SER A 20 0.49 4.10 5.02
CA SER A 20 -0.26 5.34 5.17
C SER A 20 0.65 6.57 5.17
N PHE A 21 1.78 6.50 5.87
CA PHE A 21 2.77 7.58 5.89
C PHE A 21 3.33 7.84 4.48
N LEU A 22 3.78 6.81 3.77
CA LEU A 22 4.30 6.95 2.42
C LEU A 22 3.26 7.48 1.46
N PHE A 23 2.01 6.99 1.53
CA PHE A 23 0.90 7.48 0.73
C PHE A 23 0.64 8.98 0.95
N LEU A 24 0.52 9.40 2.21
CA LEU A 24 0.27 10.80 2.52
C LEU A 24 1.45 11.68 2.06
N TRP A 25 2.67 11.22 2.25
CA TRP A 25 3.86 11.93 1.81
C TRP A 25 3.91 12.10 0.28
N THR A 26 3.74 11.03 -0.49
CA THR A 26 3.77 11.09 -1.96
C THR A 26 2.59 11.88 -2.52
N LEU A 27 1.41 11.79 -1.89
CA LEU A 27 0.26 12.62 -2.20
C LEU A 27 0.55 14.10 -1.95
N SER A 28 1.11 14.47 -0.80
CA SER A 28 1.48 15.85 -0.47
C SER A 28 2.50 16.42 -1.45
N LEU A 29 3.54 15.66 -1.81
CA LEU A 29 4.51 16.08 -2.83
C LEU A 29 3.85 16.26 -4.20
N SER A 30 2.89 15.40 -4.54
CA SER A 30 2.14 15.52 -5.80
C SER A 30 1.26 16.76 -5.81
N MET A 31 0.51 17.02 -4.74
CA MET A 31 -0.32 18.23 -4.61
C MET A 31 0.51 19.51 -4.66
N ALA A 32 1.65 19.53 -3.95
CA ALA A 32 2.57 20.68 -4.00
C ALA A 32 3.08 21.00 -5.41
N ARG A 33 3.18 20.00 -6.30
CA ARG A 33 3.49 20.23 -7.72
C ARG A 33 2.32 20.75 -8.53
N PHE A 34 1.09 20.30 -8.23
CA PHE A 34 -0.11 20.83 -8.87
C PHE A 34 -0.35 22.30 -8.54
N ASP A 35 0.07 22.74 -7.36
CA ASP A 35 -0.05 24.13 -6.93
C ASP A 35 1.05 25.05 -7.51
N MET A 36 2.05 24.50 -8.21
CA MET A 36 3.07 25.29 -8.89
C MET A 36 2.62 25.65 -10.31
N ASP A 37 2.58 26.95 -10.63
CA ASP A 37 2.23 27.46 -11.97
C ASP A 37 3.22 27.06 -13.08
N VAL A 38 4.37 26.50 -12.70
CA VAL A 38 5.41 26.03 -13.63
C VAL A 38 5.53 24.52 -13.51
N TRP A 39 5.39 23.83 -14.65
CA TRP A 39 5.59 22.39 -14.72
C TRP A 39 7.01 22.02 -14.28
N ASN A 40 7.11 21.34 -13.14
CA ASN A 40 8.38 20.86 -12.60
C ASN A 40 8.40 19.33 -12.59
N PRO A 41 9.32 18.67 -13.34
CA PRO A 41 9.37 17.22 -13.40
C PRO A 41 9.74 16.61 -12.03
N PRO A 42 9.29 15.37 -11.73
CA PRO A 42 9.60 14.71 -10.47
C PRO A 42 11.10 14.56 -10.24
N THR A 43 11.56 14.95 -9.05
CA THR A 43 12.95 14.76 -8.63
C THR A 43 13.32 13.28 -8.54
N PHE A 44 14.61 12.95 -8.59
CA PHE A 44 15.07 11.56 -8.43
C PHE A 44 14.59 10.93 -7.10
N ARG A 45 14.54 11.73 -6.03
CA ARG A 45 14.06 11.30 -4.71
C ARG A 45 12.56 10.98 -4.73
N GLU A 46 11.75 11.84 -5.35
CA GLU A 46 10.32 11.58 -5.56
C GLU A 46 10.07 10.28 -6.32
N ARG A 47 10.83 10.03 -7.39
CA ARG A 47 10.68 8.79 -8.17
C ARG A 47 10.98 7.53 -7.35
N ILE A 48 11.94 7.59 -6.43
CA ILE A 48 12.22 6.48 -5.51
C ILE A 48 11.05 6.30 -4.54
N LEU A 49 10.54 7.38 -3.96
CA LEU A 49 9.40 7.32 -3.04
C LEU A 49 8.14 6.79 -3.72
N ASP A 50 7.86 7.22 -4.95
CA ASP A 50 6.75 6.72 -5.76
C ASP A 50 6.91 5.22 -6.04
N ARG A 51 8.12 4.76 -6.37
CA ARG A 51 8.39 3.32 -6.58
C ARG A 51 8.22 2.50 -5.30
N LEU A 52 8.69 3.01 -4.16
CA LEU A 52 8.49 2.34 -2.87
C LEU A 52 7.01 2.29 -2.50
N SER A 53 6.29 3.39 -2.71
CA SER A 53 4.85 3.48 -2.51
C SER A 53 4.09 2.51 -3.41
N ASP A 54 4.44 2.42 -4.70
CA ASP A 54 3.86 1.47 -5.64
C ASP A 54 4.04 0.02 -5.18
N ILE A 55 5.23 -0.36 -4.71
CA ILE A 55 5.51 -1.72 -4.24
C ILE A 55 4.74 -2.02 -2.94
N LEU A 56 4.70 -1.07 -2.01
CA LEU A 56 4.04 -1.26 -0.71
C LEU A 56 2.52 -1.30 -0.83
N LEU A 57 1.93 -0.43 -1.66
CA LEU A 57 0.47 -0.31 -1.79
C LEU A 57 -0.09 -1.28 -2.84
N PHE A 58 0.69 -1.52 -3.90
CA PHE A 58 0.29 -2.30 -5.06
C PHE A 58 1.38 -3.29 -5.46
N PRO A 59 1.72 -4.30 -4.62
CA PRO A 59 2.76 -5.27 -4.92
C PRO A 59 2.59 -6.00 -6.26
N MET A 60 1.36 -6.06 -6.81
CA MET A 60 1.06 -6.66 -8.10
C MET A 60 1.33 -5.75 -9.32
N LEU A 61 1.40 -4.43 -9.13
CA LEU A 61 1.65 -3.45 -10.20
C LEU A 61 3.09 -3.51 -10.78
N PRO A 62 4.15 -3.66 -9.97
CA PRO A 62 5.50 -3.89 -10.51
C PRO A 62 5.58 -5.11 -11.42
N ILE A 63 4.84 -6.17 -11.09
CA ILE A 63 4.77 -7.40 -11.90
C ILE A 63 4.09 -7.12 -13.23
N SER A 64 2.97 -6.37 -13.24
CA SER A 64 2.27 -6.02 -14.48
C SER A 64 3.14 -5.21 -15.43
N ARG A 65 3.87 -4.23 -14.88
CA ARG A 65 4.79 -3.36 -15.63
C ARG A 65 5.98 -4.15 -16.18
N TRP A 66 6.52 -5.11 -15.43
CA TRP A 66 7.62 -5.96 -15.90
C TRP A 66 7.19 -6.87 -17.05
N LEU A 67 5.97 -7.40 -16.98
CA LEU A 67 5.40 -8.29 -17.99
C LEU A 67 4.74 -7.57 -19.18
N HIS A 68 4.75 -6.23 -19.20
CA HIS A 68 4.12 -5.41 -20.25
C HIS A 68 2.67 -5.82 -20.55
N LEU A 69 1.89 -6.08 -19.49
CA LEU A 69 0.53 -6.57 -19.64
C LEU A 69 -0.39 -5.49 -20.23
N PRO A 70 -1.36 -5.86 -21.08
CA PRO A 70 -2.31 -4.90 -21.65
C PRO A 70 -3.20 -4.27 -20.57
N GLY A 71 -3.63 -3.02 -20.78
CA GLY A 71 -4.33 -2.22 -19.76
C GLY A 71 -5.57 -2.86 -19.13
N ALA A 72 -6.29 -3.74 -19.85
CA ALA A 72 -7.40 -4.51 -19.28
C ALA A 72 -6.94 -5.47 -18.17
N VAL A 73 -5.74 -6.05 -18.28
CA VAL A 73 -5.14 -6.95 -17.28
C VAL A 73 -4.63 -6.15 -16.08
N GLU A 74 -4.18 -4.91 -16.27
CA GLU A 74 -3.83 -4.02 -15.15
C GLU A 74 -5.04 -3.73 -14.26
N GLY A 75 -6.23 -3.54 -14.85
CA GLY A 75 -7.48 -3.40 -14.10
C GLY A 75 -7.80 -4.64 -13.24
N ILE A 76 -7.56 -5.84 -13.76
CA ILE A 76 -7.72 -7.10 -13.01
C ILE A 76 -6.74 -7.16 -11.84
N LEU A 77 -5.47 -6.80 -12.06
CA LEU A 77 -4.45 -6.81 -11.01
C LEU A 77 -4.72 -5.75 -9.94
N PHE A 78 -5.25 -4.59 -10.32
CA PHE A 78 -5.72 -3.58 -9.37
C PHE A 78 -6.87 -4.10 -8.50
N PHE A 79 -7.84 -4.78 -9.12
CA PHE A 79 -8.95 -5.41 -8.38
C PHE A 79 -8.45 -6.51 -7.44
N ALA A 80 -7.54 -7.37 -7.90
CA ALA A 80 -6.92 -8.41 -7.09
C ALA A 80 -6.13 -7.82 -5.91
N ASN A 81 -5.41 -6.71 -6.11
CA ASN A 81 -4.73 -5.97 -5.05
C ASN A 81 -5.71 -5.44 -4.01
N SER A 82 -6.84 -4.86 -4.45
CA SER A 82 -7.89 -4.35 -3.57
C SER A 82 -8.53 -5.46 -2.74
N LEU A 83 -8.79 -6.63 -3.35
CA LEU A 83 -9.27 -7.83 -2.64
C LEU A 83 -8.27 -8.31 -1.59
N LEU A 84 -6.98 -8.32 -1.92
CA LEU A 84 -5.91 -8.73 -1.00
C LEU A 84 -5.89 -7.85 0.26
N TRP A 85 -6.01 -6.53 0.08
CA TRP A 85 -6.16 -5.59 1.19
C TRP A 85 -7.46 -5.77 1.98
N GLY A 86 -8.59 -5.98 1.29
CA GLY A 86 -9.88 -6.23 1.92
C GLY A 86 -9.87 -7.50 2.80
N MET A 87 -9.27 -8.58 2.30
CA MET A 87 -9.06 -9.81 3.08
C MET A 87 -8.14 -9.55 4.28
N GLY A 88 -7.02 -8.84 4.09
CA GLY A 88 -6.11 -8.46 5.17
C GLY A 88 -6.82 -7.70 6.29
N ALA A 89 -7.62 -6.69 5.92
CA ALA A 89 -8.42 -5.91 6.87
C ALA A 89 -9.46 -6.77 7.60
N TYR A 90 -10.17 -7.65 6.89
CA TYR A 90 -11.13 -8.57 7.48
C TYR A 90 -10.47 -9.48 8.53
N TYR A 91 -9.33 -10.11 8.21
CA TYR A 91 -8.62 -10.97 9.15
C TYR A 91 -8.10 -10.19 10.36
N LEU A 92 -7.63 -8.97 10.16
CA LEU A 92 -7.18 -8.10 11.25
C LEU A 92 -8.34 -7.76 12.21
N VAL A 93 -9.51 -7.38 11.69
CA VAL A 93 -10.71 -7.11 12.49
C VAL A 93 -11.18 -8.38 13.22
N ALA A 94 -11.24 -9.52 12.52
CA ALA A 94 -11.63 -10.79 13.12
C ALA A 94 -10.68 -11.20 14.26
N PHE A 95 -9.38 -10.95 14.10
CA PHE A 95 -8.37 -11.19 15.12
C PHE A 95 -8.56 -10.31 16.36
N PHE A 96 -8.79 -9.01 16.19
CA PHE A 96 -9.07 -8.10 17.32
C PHE A 96 -10.36 -8.48 18.03
N ARG A 97 -11.45 -8.76 17.30
CA ARG A 97 -12.72 -9.21 17.90
C ARG A 97 -12.52 -10.45 18.77
N ARG A 98 -11.84 -11.49 18.25
CA ARG A 98 -11.53 -12.70 19.01
C ARG A 98 -10.68 -12.44 20.24
N SER A 99 -9.71 -11.52 20.15
CA SER A 99 -8.83 -11.17 21.26
C SER A 99 -9.54 -10.38 22.36
N LEU A 100 -10.57 -9.61 22.01
CA LEU A 100 -11.39 -8.84 22.95
C LEU A 100 -12.45 -9.69 23.65
N THR A 101 -13.06 -10.66 22.96
CA THR A 101 -14.07 -11.58 23.55
C THR A 101 -13.47 -12.77 24.29
N ALA A 102 -12.16 -13.01 24.19
CA ALA A 102 -11.46 -14.05 24.94
C ALA A 102 -10.99 -13.58 26.34
N ARG A 103 -11.40 -12.38 26.75
CA ARG A 103 -11.30 -11.85 28.12
C ARG A 103 -12.68 -11.87 28.74
#